data_AF-A0A1T5L9I2-F1
#
_entry.id   AF-A0A1T5L9I2-F1
#
_cell.length_a   1.000
_cell.length_b   1.000
_cell.length_c   1.000
_cell.angle_alpha   90.00
_cell.angle_beta   90.00
_cell.angle_gamma   90.00
#
_symmetry.space_group_name_H-M   'P 1'
#
loop_
_entity.id
_entity.type
_entity.pdbx_description
1 polymer ?
#
loop_
_entity_poly.entity_id
_entity_poly.type
_entity_poly.pdbx_seq_one_letter_code
_entity_poly.pdbx_strand_id
1 'polypeptide(L)'
;MQRLRPVRTSPSVRGTAQRLSDCLAYEGMMDIPDEFEAFSQADHRRRARLHPDLAWDDACPAYALALATHDAYQGRLSLSADDELEAQWDELRGASSMDWTVARVIVREAWRWLATQQDDVALLHH
;
A
#
# COMPACT_ATOMS: atom_id res chain seq x y z
N MET A 1 -17.81 5.53 -11.59
CA MET A 1 -16.93 6.04 -10.51
C MET A 1 -17.47 5.50 -9.19
N GLN A 2 -16.95 4.37 -8.73
CA GLN A 2 -17.38 3.76 -7.47
C GLN A 2 -16.79 4.57 -6.31
N ARG A 3 -17.66 5.15 -5.49
CA ARG A 3 -17.27 5.82 -4.26
C ARG A 3 -17.03 4.74 -3.21
N LEU A 4 -15.77 4.51 -2.92
CA LEU A 4 -15.34 3.66 -1.84
C LEU A 4 -15.87 4.22 -0.51
N ARG A 5 -16.48 3.37 0.32
CA ARG A 5 -17.09 3.77 1.60
C ARG A 5 -16.12 3.50 2.75
N PRO A 6 -15.68 4.50 3.52
CA PRO A 6 -14.79 4.27 4.66
C PRO A 6 -15.54 3.61 5.82
N VAL A 7 -14.92 2.61 6.44
CA VAL A 7 -15.33 2.06 7.74
C VAL A 7 -14.65 2.87 8.84
N ARG A 8 -15.42 3.25 9.87
CA ARG A 8 -14.86 3.76 11.12
C ARG A 8 -13.94 2.70 11.72
N THR A 9 -12.64 2.95 11.69
CA THR A 9 -11.65 2.15 12.40
C THR A 9 -12.00 2.15 13.90
N SER A 10 -12.16 0.95 14.48
CA SER A 10 -12.28 0.81 15.93
C SER A 10 -10.98 1.28 16.60
N PRO A 11 -11.05 2.08 17.66
CA PRO A 11 -9.87 2.39 18.44
C PRO A 11 -9.58 1.21 19.38
N SER A 12 -8.35 0.71 19.34
CA SER A 12 -7.76 -0.26 20.28
C SER A 12 -7.89 -1.73 19.89
N VAL A 13 -6.83 -2.25 19.26
CA VAL A 13 -5.90 -3.13 19.98
C VAL A 13 -4.49 -2.62 19.67
N ARG A 14 -3.66 -2.40 20.70
CA ARG A 14 -2.19 -2.40 20.56
C ARG A 14 -1.76 -3.84 20.27
N GLY A 15 -2.14 -4.33 19.11
CA GLY A 15 -1.87 -5.66 18.60
C GLY A 15 -1.32 -5.43 17.21
N THR A 16 -0.06 -5.79 17.04
CA THR A 16 0.71 -5.72 15.80
C THR A 16 -0.17 -6.09 14.61
N ALA A 17 -0.53 -5.11 13.77
CA ALA A 17 -0.96 -5.48 12.42
C ALA A 17 0.18 -6.34 11.86
N GLN A 18 -0.11 -7.59 11.53
CA GLN A 18 0.90 -8.52 11.05
C GLN A 18 0.72 -8.77 9.56
N ARG A 19 -0.49 -8.49 9.07
CA ARG A 19 -0.92 -8.74 7.71
C ARG A 19 -1.32 -7.44 7.04
N LEU A 20 -1.22 -7.44 5.71
CA LEU A 20 -1.68 -6.33 4.88
C LEU A 20 -3.19 -6.10 4.98
N SER A 21 -3.96 -7.18 5.18
CA SER A 21 -5.41 -7.14 5.38
C SER A 21 -5.83 -6.26 6.55
N ASP A 22 -5.01 -6.19 7.59
CA ASP A 22 -5.34 -5.48 8.83
C ASP A 22 -5.28 -3.95 8.66
N CYS A 23 -4.60 -3.49 7.61
CA CYS A 23 -4.38 -2.08 7.31
C CYS A 23 -5.21 -1.59 6.13
N LEU A 24 -5.95 -2.50 5.49
CA LEU A 24 -6.88 -2.11 4.44
C LEU A 24 -8.06 -1.38 5.09
N ALA A 25 -8.28 -0.13 4.68
CA ALA A 25 -9.52 0.58 5.00
C ALA A 25 -10.75 0.00 4.24
N TYR A 26 -10.50 -0.90 3.28
CA TYR A 26 -11.50 -1.56 2.45
C TYR A 26 -11.57 -3.05 2.77
N GLU A 27 -12.40 -3.43 3.74
CA GLU A 27 -12.72 -4.83 3.99
C GLU A 27 -13.50 -5.43 2.81
N GLY A 28 -13.07 -6.62 2.37
CA GLY A 28 -13.90 -7.57 1.61
C GLY A 28 -13.89 -7.47 0.08
N MET A 29 -13.10 -6.59 -0.54
CA MET A 29 -13.08 -6.46 -2.02
C MET A 29 -11.73 -6.68 -2.71
N MET A 30 -10.62 -6.81 -1.98
CA MET A 30 -9.30 -7.02 -2.58
C MET A 30 -8.72 -8.35 -2.11
N ASP A 31 -8.58 -9.30 -3.02
CA ASP A 31 -7.74 -10.48 -2.81
C ASP A 31 -6.29 -9.98 -2.81
N ILE A 32 -5.62 -10.05 -1.65
CA ILE A 32 -4.22 -9.64 -1.54
C ILE A 32 -3.40 -10.85 -1.98
N PRO A 33 -2.62 -10.79 -3.08
CA PRO A 33 -1.79 -11.91 -3.50
C PRO A 33 -0.78 -12.26 -2.41
N ASP A 34 -0.59 -13.55 -2.11
CA ASP A 34 0.37 -14.02 -1.11
C ASP A 34 1.79 -13.50 -1.41
N GLU A 35 2.18 -13.43 -2.69
CA GLU A 35 3.45 -12.85 -3.11
C GLU A 35 3.58 -11.36 -2.76
N PHE A 36 2.49 -10.59 -2.86
CA PHE A 36 2.49 -9.17 -2.51
C PHE A 36 2.57 -8.98 -1.00
N GLU A 37 1.86 -9.81 -0.22
CA GLU A 37 1.96 -9.82 1.24
C GLU A 37 3.41 -10.11 1.68
N ALA A 38 4.03 -11.13 1.11
CA ALA A 38 5.43 -11.48 1.38
C ALA A 38 6.41 -10.36 0.99
N PHE A 39 6.21 -9.74 -0.18
CA PHE A 39 7.01 -8.61 -0.65
C PHE A 39 6.91 -7.43 0.33
N SER A 40 5.72 -7.00 0.73
CA SER A 40 5.54 -5.84 1.60
C SER A 40 6.18 -6.05 2.97
N GLN A 41 6.05 -7.24 3.56
CA GLN A 41 6.74 -7.58 4.81
C GLN A 41 8.27 -7.60 4.65
N ALA A 42 8.80 -8.04 3.50
CA ALA A 42 10.24 -8.04 3.25
C ALA A 42 10.79 -6.63 3.03
N ASP A 43 10.11 -5.80 2.24
CA ASP A 43 10.50 -4.41 1.99
C ASP A 43 10.42 -3.57 3.27
N HIS A 44 9.37 -3.73 4.08
CA HIS A 44 9.28 -3.08 5.40
C HIS A 44 10.45 -3.48 6.30
N ARG A 45 10.72 -4.79 6.46
CA ARG A 45 11.84 -5.25 7.28
C ARG A 45 13.18 -4.67 6.82
N ARG A 46 13.37 -4.53 5.51
CA ARG A 46 14.57 -3.89 4.95
C ARG A 46 14.64 -2.40 5.33
N ARG A 47 13.53 -1.66 5.23
CA ARG A 47 13.47 -0.24 5.60
C ARG A 47 13.62 -0.03 7.11
N ALA A 48 12.99 -0.86 7.93
CA ALA A 48 13.07 -0.79 9.39
C ALA A 48 14.49 -1.03 9.93
N ARG A 49 15.34 -1.79 9.21
CA ARG A 49 16.78 -1.91 9.55
C ARG A 49 17.54 -0.59 9.39
N LEU A 50 17.10 0.27 8.47
CA LEU A 50 17.70 1.58 8.21
C LEU A 50 17.02 2.69 9.02
N HIS A 51 15.74 2.53 9.30
CA HIS A 51 14.89 3.46 10.05
C HIS A 51 14.12 2.70 11.13
N PRO A 52 14.74 2.44 12.30
CA PRO A 52 14.15 1.61 13.36
C PRO A 52 12.80 2.11 13.88
N ASP A 53 12.53 3.41 13.76
CA ASP A 53 11.27 4.04 14.18
C ASP A 53 10.13 3.85 13.17
N LEU A 54 10.40 3.25 11.99
CA LEU A 54 9.38 2.94 10.99
C LEU A 54 8.53 1.74 11.45
N ALA A 55 7.46 2.03 12.19
CA ALA A 55 6.50 1.02 12.59
C ALA A 55 5.75 0.44 11.38
N TRP A 56 5.34 -0.82 11.49
CA TRP A 56 4.50 -1.45 10.47
C TRP A 56 3.16 -0.72 10.32
N ASP A 57 2.51 -0.33 11.42
CA ASP A 57 1.24 0.38 11.41
C ASP A 57 1.29 1.71 10.63
N ASP A 58 2.46 2.37 10.59
CA ASP A 58 2.65 3.59 9.79
C ASP A 58 2.86 3.28 8.29
N ALA A 59 3.59 2.22 7.98
CA ALA A 59 3.98 1.84 6.61
C ALA A 59 2.91 1.04 5.86
N CYS A 60 2.13 0.25 6.59
CA CYS A 60 1.20 -0.71 6.03
C CYS A 60 0.09 -0.09 5.16
N PRO A 61 -0.51 1.07 5.53
CA PRO A 61 -1.47 1.75 4.66
C PRO A 61 -0.87 2.16 3.31
N ALA A 62 0.45 2.36 3.21
CA ALA A 62 1.09 2.76 1.95
C ALA A 62 1.18 1.58 0.97
N TYR A 63 1.43 0.36 1.47
CA TYR A 63 1.37 -0.85 0.64
C TYR A 63 -0.07 -1.16 0.19
N ALA A 64 -1.05 -0.96 1.08
CA ALA A 64 -2.47 -1.06 0.77
C ALA A 64 -2.89 -0.07 -0.33
N LEU A 65 -2.52 1.20 -0.19
CA LEU A 65 -2.77 2.22 -1.21
C LEU A 65 -2.14 1.83 -2.55
N ALA A 66 -0.91 1.32 -2.54
CA ALA A 66 -0.22 0.89 -3.75
C ALA A 66 -0.97 -0.20 -4.50
N LEU A 67 -1.39 -1.27 -3.81
CA LEU A 67 -2.16 -2.36 -4.41
C LEU A 67 -3.49 -1.86 -4.99
N ALA A 68 -4.18 -0.97 -4.26
CA ALA A 68 -5.48 -0.45 -4.66
C ALA A 68 -5.44 0.46 -5.90
N THR A 69 -4.31 1.10 -6.15
CA THR A 69 -4.20 2.16 -7.16
C THR A 69 -3.35 1.78 -8.36
N HIS A 70 -2.51 0.75 -8.25
CA HIS A 70 -1.57 0.34 -9.29
C HIS A 70 -2.20 0.26 -10.69
N ASP A 71 -3.31 -0.48 -10.83
CA ASP A 71 -3.96 -0.72 -12.11
C ASP A 71 -4.62 0.54 -12.69
N ALA A 72 -5.16 1.41 -11.82
CA ALA A 72 -5.80 2.65 -12.23
C ALA A 72 -4.79 3.65 -12.86
N TYR A 73 -3.54 3.62 -12.37
CA TYR A 73 -2.47 4.49 -12.85
C TYR A 73 -1.48 3.78 -13.78
N GLN A 74 -1.73 2.51 -14.14
CA GLN A 74 -0.85 1.70 -14.99
C GLN A 74 0.61 1.67 -14.51
N GLY A 75 0.82 1.68 -13.18
CA GLY A 75 2.14 1.71 -12.57
C GLY A 75 2.96 2.99 -12.80
N ARG A 76 2.35 4.10 -13.25
CA ARG A 76 3.05 5.36 -13.56
C ARG A 76 2.64 6.51 -12.65
N LEU A 77 3.62 7.12 -11.98
CA LEU A 77 3.44 8.36 -11.22
C LEU A 77 3.64 9.58 -12.12
N SER A 78 2.56 10.16 -12.62
CA SER A 78 2.56 11.53 -13.15
C SER A 78 2.41 12.55 -12.00
N LEU A 79 2.63 13.84 -12.28
CA LEU A 79 2.36 14.90 -11.29
C LEU A 79 0.89 14.90 -10.84
N SER A 80 -0.05 14.72 -11.78
CA SER A 80 -1.47 14.59 -11.45
C SER A 80 -1.78 13.37 -10.59
N ALA A 81 -1.08 12.25 -10.82
CA ALA A 81 -1.24 11.05 -10.00
C ALA A 81 -0.69 11.28 -8.59
N ASP A 82 0.39 12.04 -8.41
CA ASP A 82 0.97 12.32 -7.09
C ASP A 82 -0.01 13.12 -6.21
N ASP A 83 -0.66 14.16 -6.76
CA ASP A 83 -1.67 14.96 -6.05
C ASP A 83 -2.92 14.12 -5.71
N GLU A 84 -3.40 13.30 -6.63
CA GLU A 84 -4.56 12.43 -6.40
C GLU A 84 -4.28 11.33 -5.37
N LEU A 85 -3.05 10.80 -5.36
CA LEU A 85 -2.63 9.80 -4.38
C LEU A 85 -2.40 10.42 -3.00
N GLU A 86 -1.94 11.66 -2.92
CA GLU A 86 -1.86 12.40 -1.66
C GLU A 86 -3.24 12.54 -1.02
N ALA A 87 -4.24 12.97 -1.80
CA ALA A 87 -5.60 13.07 -1.32
C ALA A 87 -6.16 11.71 -0.85
N GLN A 88 -5.90 10.65 -1.60
CA GLN A 88 -6.30 9.28 -1.21
C GLN A 88 -5.55 8.79 0.04
N TRP A 89 -4.27 9.15 0.18
CA TRP A 89 -3.47 8.84 1.36
C TRP A 89 -4.08 9.47 2.61
N ASP A 90 -4.49 10.74 2.56
CA ASP A 90 -5.11 11.41 3.70
C ASP A 90 -6.42 10.75 4.14
N GLU A 91 -7.18 10.18 3.21
CA GLU A 91 -8.39 9.42 3.51
C GLU A 91 -8.08 8.03 4.09
N LEU A 92 -7.00 7.40 3.62
CA LEU A 92 -6.68 5.98 3.89
C LEU A 92 -5.73 5.74 5.07
N ARG A 93 -4.83 6.69 5.34
CA ARG A 93 -3.73 6.54 6.32
C ARG A 93 -4.20 6.20 7.73
N GLY A 94 -5.44 6.53 8.08
CA GLY A 94 -6.04 6.23 9.38
C GLY A 94 -5.19 6.78 10.52
N ALA A 95 -4.63 5.90 11.35
CA ALA A 95 -3.77 6.26 12.47
C ALA A 95 -2.29 6.44 12.11
N SER A 96 -1.88 6.17 10.86
CA SER A 96 -0.50 6.34 10.41
C SER A 96 -0.08 7.81 10.55
N SER A 97 1.04 8.00 11.24
CA SER A 97 1.70 9.30 11.44
C SER A 97 2.54 9.73 10.22
N MET A 98 2.69 8.85 9.23
CA MET A 98 3.57 9.07 8.09
C MET A 98 3.08 10.16 7.13
N ASP A 99 3.99 11.08 6.78
CA ASP A 99 3.76 12.10 5.75
C ASP A 99 3.68 11.50 4.35
N TRP A 100 2.86 12.08 3.46
CA TRP A 100 2.73 11.61 2.08
C TRP A 100 4.08 11.55 1.35
N THR A 101 4.98 12.51 1.58
CA THR A 101 6.31 12.55 0.96
C THR A 101 7.13 11.30 1.27
N VAL A 102 6.91 10.69 2.44
CA VAL A 102 7.55 9.43 2.86
C VAL A 102 6.76 8.24 2.34
N ALA A 103 5.43 8.25 2.50
CA ALA A 103 4.54 7.17 2.07
C ALA A 103 4.65 6.90 0.56
N ARG A 104 4.73 7.94 -0.28
CA ARG A 104 4.85 7.82 -1.73
C ARG A 104 6.10 7.05 -2.18
N VAL A 105 7.15 7.01 -1.36
CA VAL A 105 8.36 6.21 -1.64
C VAL A 105 8.07 4.72 -1.50
N ILE A 106 7.21 4.33 -0.55
CA ILE A 106 6.75 2.95 -0.40
C ILE A 106 5.80 2.61 -1.54
N VAL A 107 4.83 3.49 -1.83
CA VAL A 107 3.86 3.30 -2.92
C VAL A 107 4.55 3.05 -4.25
N ARG A 108 5.52 3.91 -4.61
CA ARG A 108 6.26 3.79 -5.87
C ARG A 108 7.04 2.48 -5.96
N GLU A 109 7.63 2.01 -4.86
CA GLU A 109 8.39 0.78 -4.87
C GLU A 109 7.48 -0.44 -5.02
N ALA A 110 6.34 -0.43 -4.34
CA ALA A 110 5.31 -1.46 -4.49
C ALA A 110 4.74 -1.50 -5.91
N TRP A 111 4.49 -0.34 -6.54
CA TRP A 111 4.08 -0.28 -7.95
C TRP A 111 5.12 -0.86 -8.90
N ARG A 112 6.41 -0.58 -8.69
CA ARG A 112 7.47 -1.17 -9.53
C ARG A 112 7.47 -2.69 -9.43
N TRP A 113 7.33 -3.21 -8.21
CA TRP A 113 7.27 -4.65 -8.00
C TRP A 113 6.02 -5.27 -8.65
N LEU A 114 4.84 -4.63 -8.52
CA LEU A 114 3.61 -5.08 -9.16
C LEU A 114 3.74 -5.10 -10.69
N ALA A 115 4.34 -4.07 -11.28
CA ALA A 115 4.60 -4.01 -12.71
C ALA A 115 5.53 -5.15 -13.18
N THR A 116 6.58 -5.49 -12.42
CA THR A 116 7.46 -6.62 -12.77
C THR A 116 6.73 -7.96 -12.74
N GLN A 117 5.80 -8.17 -11.79
CA GLN A 117 5.01 -9.40 -11.73
C GLN A 117 4.02 -9.49 -12.91
N GLN A 118 3.44 -8.37 -13.36
CA GLN A 118 2.53 -8.35 -14.51
C GLN A 118 3.24 -8.65 -15.84
N ASP A 119 4.47 -8.15 -16.01
CA ASP A 119 5.30 -8.44 -17.19
C ASP A 119 5.69 -9.93 -17.28
N ASP A 120 6.04 -10.55 -16.15
CA ASP A 120 6.37 -11.98 -16.09
C ASP A 120 5.18 -12.88 -16.50
N VAL A 121 3.97 -12.53 -16.06
CA VAL A 121 2.74 -13.26 -16.45
C VAL A 121 2.47 -13.10 -17.95
N ALA A 122 2.71 -11.92 -18.52
CA ALA A 122 2.54 -11.69 -19.96
C ALA A 122 3.49 -12.54 -20.81
N LEU A 123 4.74 -12.75 -20.34
CA LEU A 123 5.75 -13.55 -21.03
C LEU A 123 5.49 -15.06 -21.00
N LEU A 124 4.71 -15.56 -20.02
CA LEU A 124 4.37 -16.98 -19.91
C LEU A 124 3.18 -17.41 -20.79
N HIS A 125 2.45 -16.46 -21.38
CA HIS A 125 1.27 -16.73 -22.21
C HIS A 125 1.52 -16.58 -23.72
N HIS A 126 2.78 -16.67 -24.17
CA HIS A 126 3.20 -16.61 -25.58
C HIS A 126 4.04 -17.83 -25.95
#